data_AF-A0A8T4NIQ0-F1
#
_entry.id   AF-A0A8T4NIQ0-F1
#
_cell.length_a   1.000
_cell.length_b   1.000
_cell.length_c   1.000
_cell.angle_alpha   90.00
_cell.angle_beta   90.00
_cell.angle_gamma   90.00
#
_symmetry.space_group_name_H-M   'P 1'
#
loop_
_entity.id
_entity.type
_entity.pdbx_description
1 polymer ?
#
loop_
_entity_poly.entity_id
_entity_poly.type
_entity_poly.pdbx_seq_one_letter_code
_entity_poly.pdbx_strand_id
1 'polypeptide(L)'
;MDSFLWHKVSPDEREKIKKQAKEVMDSFAEALKKVEPELSDNFEVRRKRQFRGEGKGKISKNFRKFFFENAPSKSGDFIKAERGKWK
;
A
#
# COMPACT_ATOMS: atom_id res chain seq x y z
N MET A 1 8.61 -7.74 -16.05
CA MET A 1 8.80 -7.16 -14.70
C MET A 1 8.66 -5.63 -14.67
N ASP A 2 8.39 -4.95 -15.79
CA ASP A 2 8.22 -3.48 -15.81
C ASP A 2 6.80 -2.99 -15.48
N SER A 3 5.84 -3.90 -15.28
CA SER A 3 4.42 -3.56 -15.09
C SER A 3 4.06 -3.09 -13.67
N PHE A 4 5.02 -3.06 -12.74
CA PHE A 4 4.79 -2.71 -11.32
C PHE A 4 5.57 -1.47 -10.85
N LEU A 5 6.32 -0.81 -11.74
CA LEU A 5 7.07 0.38 -11.38
C LEU A 5 6.18 1.62 -11.55
N TRP A 6 6.18 2.50 -10.53
CA TRP A 6 5.39 3.74 -10.56
C TRP A 6 5.95 4.77 -11.55
N HIS A 7 7.19 4.59 -11.99
CA HIS A 7 7.83 5.32 -13.08
C HIS A 7 8.92 4.46 -13.74
N LYS A 8 9.46 4.95 -14.87
CA LYS A 8 10.61 4.33 -15.51
C LYS A 8 11.86 4.57 -14.67
N VAL A 9 12.50 3.49 -14.26
CA VAL A 9 13.71 3.51 -13.45
C VAL A 9 14.91 3.34 -14.38
N SER A 10 15.89 4.25 -14.31
CA SER A 10 17.13 4.14 -15.09
C SER A 10 18.06 3.05 -14.52
N PRO A 11 19.05 2.55 -15.27
CA PRO A 11 20.01 1.58 -14.74
C PRO A 11 20.73 2.06 -13.48
N ASP A 12 21.17 3.33 -13.46
CA ASP A 12 21.86 3.94 -12.33
C ASP A 12 20.96 4.06 -11.11
N GLU A 13 19.69 4.44 -11.33
CA GLU A 13 18.69 4.53 -10.28
C GLU A 13 18.35 3.16 -9.70
N ARG A 14 18.30 2.13 -10.56
CA ARG A 14 18.05 0.74 -10.13
C ARG A 14 19.14 0.25 -9.19
N GLU A 15 20.40 0.52 -9.50
CA GLU A 15 21.53 0.17 -8.63
C GLU A 15 21.49 0.95 -7.30
N LYS A 16 21.13 2.24 -7.34
CA LYS A 16 20.95 3.05 -6.12
C LYS A 16 19.83 2.48 -5.23
N ILE A 17 18.66 2.19 -5.80
CA ILE A 17 17.53 1.59 -5.09
C ILE A 17 17.93 0.27 -4.48
N LYS A 18 18.64 -0.58 -5.22
CA LYS A 18 19.11 -1.88 -4.72
C LYS A 18 20.05 -1.73 -3.53
N LYS A 19 20.99 -0.79 -3.58
CA LYS A 19 21.91 -0.51 -2.48
C LYS A 19 21.16 0.00 -1.24
N GLN A 20 20.28 0.98 -1.41
CA GLN A 20 19.48 1.54 -0.33
C GLN A 20 18.54 0.50 0.29
N ALA A 21 17.88 -0.32 -0.53
CA ALA A 21 17.02 -1.39 -0.05
C ALA A 21 17.81 -2.40 0.80
N LYS A 22 19.03 -2.77 0.37
CA LYS A 22 19.91 -3.62 1.16
C LYS A 22 20.25 -2.98 2.51
N GLU A 23 20.68 -1.72 2.52
CA GLU A 23 21.01 -1.00 3.76
C GLU A 23 19.82 -0.94 4.73
N VAL A 24 18.60 -0.70 4.21
CA VAL A 24 17.37 -0.70 5.02
C VAL A 24 17.07 -2.10 5.57
N MET A 25 17.20 -3.15 4.77
CA MET A 25 16.97 -4.53 5.24
C MET A 25 18.01 -4.96 6.28
N ASP A 26 19.29 -4.65 6.05
CA ASP A 26 20.38 -5.00 6.97
C ASP A 26 20.22 -4.26 8.30
N SER A 27 19.94 -2.95 8.27
CA SER A 27 19.71 -2.15 9.48
C SER A 27 18.46 -2.59 10.25
N PHE A 28 17.38 -2.96 9.54
CA PHE A 28 16.18 -3.51 10.16
C PHE A 28 16.44 -4.87 10.82
N ALA A 29 17.19 -5.76 10.15
CA ALA A 29 17.56 -7.06 10.71
C ALA A 29 18.43 -6.91 11.97
N GLU A 30 19.40 -5.99 11.97
CA GLU A 30 20.21 -5.70 13.15
C GLU A 30 19.40 -5.07 14.29
N ALA A 31 18.42 -4.23 13.98
CA ALA A 31 17.49 -3.71 14.97
C ALA A 31 16.63 -4.84 15.56
N LEU A 32 16.07 -5.73 14.73
CA LEU A 32 15.25 -6.86 15.17
C LEU A 32 16.01 -7.79 16.12
N LYS A 33 17.26 -8.14 15.84
CA LYS A 33 18.09 -8.97 16.73
C LYS A 33 18.23 -8.41 18.14
N LYS A 34 18.16 -7.09 18.32
CA LYS A 34 18.26 -6.44 19.63
C LYS A 34 16.97 -6.54 20.45
N VAL A 35 15.82 -6.61 19.79
CA VAL A 35 14.48 -6.62 20.41
C VAL A 35 13.85 -8.00 20.48
N GLU A 36 14.37 -8.98 19.72
CA GLU A 36 13.93 -10.38 19.78
C GLU A 36 13.89 -10.97 21.20
N PRO A 37 14.84 -10.65 22.13
CA PRO A 37 14.78 -11.10 23.52
C PRO A 37 13.64 -10.47 24.35
N GLU A 38 13.05 -9.36 23.89
CA GLU A 38 12.03 -8.58 24.63
C GLU A 38 10.61 -8.86 24.13
N LEU A 39 10.45 -9.60 23.04
CA LEU A 39 9.15 -9.95 22.47
C LEU A 39 8.48 -11.05 23.33
N SER A 40 7.56 -10.63 24.20
CA SER A 40 6.65 -11.58 24.85
C SER A 40 5.66 -12.15 23.83
N ASP A 41 5.20 -13.39 24.03
CA ASP A 41 4.18 -14.07 23.19
C ASP A 41 2.81 -13.34 23.10
N ASN A 42 2.63 -12.23 23.84
CA ASN A 42 1.39 -11.47 23.94
C ASN A 42 1.44 -10.12 23.18
N PHE A 43 2.18 -10.03 22.07
CA PHE A 43 2.25 -8.80 21.25
C PHE A 43 0.97 -8.51 20.45
N GLU A 44 0.02 -9.45 20.41
CA GLU A 44 -1.22 -9.29 19.67
C GLU A 44 -2.37 -8.69 20.50
N VAL A 45 -3.13 -7.78 19.88
CA VAL A 45 -4.37 -7.28 20.48
C VAL A 45 -5.51 -8.25 20.16
N ARG A 46 -5.79 -9.17 21.09
CA ARG A 46 -6.95 -10.06 20.99
C ARG A 46 -8.24 -9.30 21.21
N ARG A 47 -9.05 -9.17 20.15
CA ARG A 47 -10.39 -8.57 20.25
C ARG A 47 -11.45 -9.67 20.23
N LYS A 48 -12.43 -9.57 21.13
CA LYS A 48 -13.60 -10.47 21.16
C LYS A 48 -14.41 -10.46 19.86
N ARG A 49 -14.37 -9.35 19.11
CA ARG A 49 -15.02 -9.19 17.81
C ARG A 49 -14.09 -8.43 16.87
N GLN A 50 -13.92 -8.95 15.67
CA GLN A 50 -13.15 -8.32 14.58
C GLN A 50 -14.02 -7.96 13.38
N PHE A 51 -15.27 -8.41 13.37
CA PHE A 51 -16.23 -8.13 12.32
C PHE A 51 -17.08 -6.92 12.66
N ARG A 52 -17.33 -6.10 11.64
CA ARG A 52 -18.36 -5.08 11.68
C ARG A 52 -19.67 -5.72 11.20
N GLY A 53 -20.74 -5.55 11.97
CA GLY A 53 -22.07 -5.97 11.54
C GLY A 53 -22.50 -5.22 10.28
N GLU A 54 -23.24 -5.90 9.42
CA GLU A 54 -23.85 -5.26 8.24
C GLU A 54 -24.79 -4.12 8.67
N GLY A 55 -24.86 -3.09 7.85
CA GLY A 55 -25.74 -1.94 8.09
C GLY A 55 -25.73 -1.01 6.89
N LYS A 56 -26.67 -0.06 6.87
CA LYS A 56 -26.88 0.83 5.72
C LYS A 56 -25.69 1.76 5.39
N GLY A 57 -24.70 1.85 6.29
CA GLY A 57 -23.60 2.81 6.18
C GLY A 57 -24.07 4.26 6.29
N LYS A 58 -23.14 5.19 6.46
CA LYS A 58 -23.40 6.62 6.28
C LYS A 58 -22.51 7.09 5.16
N ILE A 59 -23.11 7.56 4.07
CA ILE A 59 -22.39 8.17 2.96
C ILE A 59 -22.40 9.68 3.14
N SER A 60 -21.21 10.29 3.08
CA SER A 60 -21.10 11.75 3.00
C SER A 60 -21.65 12.24 1.66
N LYS A 61 -22.40 13.36 1.67
CA LYS A 61 -22.91 13.99 0.44
C LYS A 61 -21.80 14.29 -0.57
N ASN A 62 -20.58 14.54 -0.09
CA ASN A 62 -19.42 14.89 -0.91
C ASN A 62 -18.55 13.68 -1.32
N PHE A 63 -18.89 12.47 -0.89
CA PHE A 63 -18.08 11.27 -1.16
C PHE A 63 -17.79 11.11 -2.66
N ARG A 64 -18.83 11.23 -3.48
CA ARG A 64 -18.72 11.07 -4.93
C ARG A 64 -17.77 12.09 -5.55
N LYS A 65 -17.89 13.36 -5.13
CA LYS A 65 -17.02 14.45 -5.57
C LYS A 65 -15.56 14.15 -5.26
N PHE A 66 -15.26 13.83 -3.99
CA PHE A 66 -13.88 13.57 -3.55
C PHE A 66 -13.27 12.33 -4.18
N PHE A 67 -14.06 11.28 -4.38
CA PHE A 67 -13.60 10.07 -5.04
C PHE A 67 -13.11 10.35 -6.46
N PHE A 68 -13.89 11.11 -7.25
CA PHE A 68 -13.53 11.41 -8.63
C PHE A 68 -12.54 12.56 -8.78
N GLU A 69 -12.46 13.51 -7.86
CA GLU A 69 -11.44 14.58 -7.89
C GLU A 69 -10.01 14.03 -7.75
N ASN A 70 -9.83 12.94 -7.02
CA ASN A 70 -8.52 12.28 -6.87
C ASN A 70 -8.19 11.30 -8.01
N ALA A 71 -9.10 11.09 -8.97
CA ALA A 71 -8.87 10.15 -10.06
C ALA A 71 -7.91 10.74 -11.11
N PRO A 72 -6.87 9.99 -11.57
CA PRO A 72 -5.94 10.48 -12.59
C PRO A 72 -6.60 10.90 -13.91
N SER A 73 -7.71 10.24 -14.26
CA SER A 73 -8.52 10.58 -15.43
C SER A 73 -9.97 10.16 -15.23
N LYS A 74 -10.91 11.04 -15.61
CA LYS A 74 -12.35 10.79 -15.45
C LYS A 74 -13.19 11.32 -16.61
N SER A 75 -14.40 10.80 -16.74
CA SER A 75 -15.46 11.31 -17.61
C SER A 75 -16.75 11.36 -16.80
N GLY A 76 -17.14 12.54 -16.29
CA GLY A 76 -18.25 12.64 -15.35
C GLY A 76 -18.03 11.74 -14.14
N ASP A 77 -18.88 10.73 -13.99
CA ASP A 77 -18.86 9.74 -12.90
C ASP A 77 -18.16 8.41 -13.26
N PHE A 78 -17.26 8.43 -14.24
CA PHE A 78 -16.51 7.25 -14.67
C PHE A 78 -15.00 7.50 -14.57
N ILE A 79 -14.25 6.57 -13.97
CA ILE A 79 -12.78 6.57 -14.03
C ILE A 79 -12.37 6.02 -15.39
N LYS A 80 -11.52 6.75 -16.10
CA LYS A 80 -10.93 6.26 -17.35
C LYS A 80 -9.71 5.40 -17.00
N ALA A 81 -9.68 4.18 -17.50
CA ALA A 81 -8.56 3.27 -17.38
C ALA A 81 -8.21 2.70 -18.76
N GLU A 82 -6.98 2.21 -18.92
CA GLU A 82 -6.59 1.50 -20.14
C GLU A 82 -7.43 0.23 -20.30
N ARG A 83 -7.83 -0.06 -21.54
CA ARG A 83 -8.56 -1.29 -21.84
C ARG A 83 -7.58 -2.46 -21.66
N GLY A 84 -7.74 -3.22 -20.58
CA GLY A 84 -6.99 -4.43 -20.35
C GLY A 84 -7.16 -5.38 -21.54
N LYS A 85 -6.07 -5.63 -22.29
CA LYS A 85 -6.00 -6.79 -23.18
C LYS A 85 -5.78 -7.99 -22.27
N TRP A 86 -6.86 -8.65 -21.86
CA TRP A 86 -6.76 -9.96 -21.24
C TRP A 86 -6.02 -10.86 -22.25
N LYS A 87 -4.81 -11.30 -21.88
CA LYS A 87 -4.03 -12.32 -22.57
C LYS A 87 -3.94 -13.53 -21.67
#